data_AF-A0A2K9P7T7-F1
#
_entry.id   AF-A0A2K9P7T7-F1
#
_cell.length_a   1.000
_cell.length_b   1.000
_cell.length_c   1.000
_cell.angle_alpha   90.00
_cell.angle_beta   90.00
_cell.angle_gamma   90.00
#
_symmetry.space_group_name_H-M   'P 1'
#
loop_
_entity.id
_entity.type
_entity.pdbx_description
1 polymer ?
#
loop_
_entity_poly.entity_id
_entity_poly.type
_entity_poly.pdbx_seq_one_letter_code
_entity_poly.pdbx_strand_id
1 'polypeptide(L)'
;MDSIKQRIVSYVKANQPVSVADMIRDLSIGRSRYYEEAKALRRLGMLRSVSGIGVFASEADHQTWLDHGGREAISRRAVEANAAGQQAKGIAKAPADKDDPKMFIPYNPDKNGVVAEFMKSEAHQRLMMVYGRVGA
;
A
#
# COMPACT_ATOMS: atom_id res chain seq x y z
N MET A 1 34.83 -3.27 14.32
CA MET A 1 33.48 -3.52 13.77
C MET A 1 33.24 -5.02 13.85
N ASP A 2 32.09 -5.49 14.35
CA ASP A 2 31.86 -6.93 14.59
C ASP A 2 31.73 -7.73 13.28
N SER A 3 32.15 -9.00 13.27
CA SER A 3 32.23 -9.83 12.05
C SER A 3 30.85 -10.04 11.41
N ILE A 4 29.81 -10.15 12.24
CA ILE A 4 28.42 -10.34 11.79
C ILE A 4 27.89 -9.06 11.13
N LYS A 5 28.18 -7.89 11.71
CA LYS A 5 27.78 -6.60 11.13
C LYS A 5 28.36 -6.41 9.74
N GLN A 6 29.65 -6.74 9.56
CA GLN A 6 30.30 -6.67 8.25
C GLN A 6 29.67 -7.64 7.25
N ARG A 7 29.39 -8.89 7.66
CA ARG A 7 28.71 -9.87 6.80
C ARG A 7 27.34 -9.40 6.34
N ILE A 8 26.54 -8.82 7.23
CA ILE A 8 25.21 -8.26 6.87
C ILE A 8 25.37 -7.16 5.82
N VAL A 9 26.26 -6.19 6.04
CA VAL A 9 26.46 -5.08 5.10
C VAL A 9 26.95 -5.57 3.74
N SER A 10 27.94 -6.48 3.72
CA SER A 10 28.46 -7.05 2.47
C SER A 10 27.38 -7.81 1.69
N TYR A 11 26.56 -8.61 2.38
CA TYR A 11 25.48 -9.35 1.75
C TYR A 11 24.38 -8.44 1.19
N VAL A 12 24.01 -7.39 1.92
CA VAL A 12 23.03 -6.40 1.45
C VAL A 12 23.55 -5.65 0.23
N LYS A 13 24.82 -5.22 0.22
CA LYS A 13 25.41 -4.54 -0.94
C LYS A 13 25.36 -5.37 -2.22
N ALA A 14 25.54 -6.69 -2.12
CA ALA A 14 25.53 -7.57 -3.27
C ALA A 14 24.13 -7.86 -3.82
N ASN A 15 23.10 -7.84 -2.97
CA ASN A 15 21.76 -8.37 -3.29
C ASN A 15 20.61 -7.37 -3.09
N GLN A 16 20.88 -6.09 -2.85
CA GLN A 16 19.85 -5.08 -2.59
C GLN A 16 18.85 -4.91 -3.75
N PRO A 17 17.53 -4.81 -3.47
CA PRO A 17 16.86 -4.91 -2.18
C PRO A 17 16.73 -6.35 -1.64
N VAL A 18 17.07 -6.54 -0.37
CA VAL A 18 17.00 -7.87 0.29
C VAL A 18 15.88 -7.92 1.33
N SER A 19 15.14 -9.03 1.40
CA SER A 19 14.18 -9.27 2.48
C SER A 19 14.87 -9.73 3.77
N VAL A 20 14.29 -9.41 4.92
CA VAL A 20 14.81 -9.88 6.22
C VAL A 20 14.76 -11.40 6.33
N ALA A 21 13.77 -12.05 5.70
CA ALA A 21 13.65 -13.50 5.68
C ALA A 21 14.80 -14.16 4.92
N ASP A 22 15.17 -13.62 3.76
CA ASP A 22 16.29 -14.13 2.97
C ASP A 22 17.63 -13.92 3.69
N MET A 23 17.83 -12.77 4.34
CA MET A 23 19.03 -12.54 5.15
C MET A 23 19.16 -13.54 6.31
N ILE A 24 18.06 -13.81 7.01
CA ILE A 24 18.06 -14.76 8.14
C ILE A 24 18.43 -16.16 7.65
N ARG A 25 17.85 -16.59 6.52
CA ARG A 25 18.12 -17.89 5.89
C ARG A 25 19.58 -17.99 5.43
N ASP A 26 20.04 -17.04 4.63
CA ASP A 26 21.31 -17.16 3.93
C ASP A 26 22.51 -16.85 4.83
N LEU A 27 22.36 -15.95 5.81
CA LEU A 27 23.42 -15.67 6.79
C LEU A 27 23.39 -16.63 8.00
N SER A 28 22.34 -17.45 8.11
CA SER A 28 22.10 -18.34 9.26
C SER A 28 22.14 -17.60 10.60
N ILE A 29 21.54 -16.41 10.65
CA ILE A 29 21.47 -15.55 11.85
C ILE A 29 20.06 -15.60 12.42
N GLY A 30 19.93 -15.86 13.72
CA GLY A 30 18.63 -15.81 14.40
C GLY A 30 17.97 -14.43 14.28
N ARG A 31 16.63 -14.42 14.10
CA ARG A 31 15.84 -13.20 13.87
C ARG A 31 16.10 -12.09 14.89
N SER A 32 16.11 -12.42 16.19
CA SER A 32 16.34 -11.44 17.26
C SER A 32 17.73 -10.82 17.17
N ARG A 33 18.76 -11.64 16.92
CA ARG A 33 20.14 -11.18 16.77
C ARG A 33 20.28 -10.25 15.57
N TYR A 34 19.66 -10.58 14.43
CA TYR A 34 19.64 -9.70 13.27
C TYR A 34 19.08 -8.30 13.61
N TYR A 35 17.97 -8.21 14.35
CA TYR A 35 17.36 -6.91 14.66
C TYR A 35 18.23 -6.04 15.56
N GLU A 36 18.90 -6.63 16.56
CA GLU A 36 19.85 -5.91 17.41
C GLU A 36 21.02 -5.36 16.60
N GLU A 37 21.63 -6.19 15.75
CA GLU A 37 22.76 -5.75 14.93
C GLU A 37 22.35 -4.72 13.87
N ALA A 38 21.21 -4.95 13.22
CA ALA A 38 20.67 -4.03 12.23
C ALA A 38 20.27 -2.68 12.86
N LYS A 39 19.83 -2.65 14.12
CA LYS A 39 19.54 -1.39 14.83
C LYS A 39 20.81 -0.54 15.00
N ALA A 40 21.93 -1.17 15.35
CA ALA A 40 23.22 -0.48 15.42
C ALA A 40 23.67 0.03 14.03
N LEU A 41 23.54 -0.80 12.99
CA LEU A 41 23.90 -0.43 11.62
C LEU A 41 23.03 0.70 11.05
N ARG A 42 21.73 0.71 11.33
CA ARG A 42 20.82 1.81 10.96
C ARG A 42 21.19 3.11 11.66
N ARG A 43 21.54 3.06 12.94
CA ARG A 43 22.03 4.24 13.70
C ARG A 43 23.29 4.84 13.08
N LEU A 44 24.16 3.99 12.53
CA LEU A 44 25.38 4.40 11.82
C LEU A 44 25.14 4.82 10.36
N GLY A 45 23.90 4.74 9.86
CA GLY A 45 23.57 5.05 8.46
C GLY A 45 24.05 3.99 7.44
N MET A 46 24.53 2.83 7.91
CA MET A 46 25.06 1.75 7.06
C MET A 46 24.01 0.76 6.57
N LEU A 47 22.76 0.93 7.01
CA LEU A 47 21.62 0.19 6.50
C LEU A 47 20.39 1.10 6.49
N ARG A 48 19.60 0.98 5.43
CA ARG A 48 18.28 1.59 5.30
C ARG A 48 17.25 0.47 5.10
N SER A 49 16.31 0.32 6.02
CA SER A 49 15.18 -0.60 5.84
C SER A 49 13.96 0.17 5.39
N VAL A 50 13.39 -0.22 4.26
CA VAL A 50 12.18 0.37 3.68
C VAL A 50 11.05 -0.66 3.75
N SER A 51 9.95 -0.27 4.40
CA SER A 51 8.79 -1.14 4.56
C SER A 51 8.22 -1.58 3.21
N GLY A 52 7.87 -2.86 3.07
CA GLY A 52 7.31 -3.43 1.84
C GLY A 52 8.30 -3.66 0.69
N ILE A 53 9.52 -3.12 0.78
CA ILE A 53 10.53 -3.24 -0.28
C ILE A 53 11.68 -4.13 0.18
N GLY A 54 12.33 -3.82 1.30
CA GLY A 54 13.49 -4.56 1.79
C GLY A 54 14.53 -3.68 2.47
N VAL A 55 15.75 -4.20 2.53
CA VAL A 55 16.90 -3.55 3.17
C VAL A 55 17.96 -3.21 2.13
N PHE A 56 18.53 -2.01 2.27
CA PHE A 56 19.55 -1.41 1.42
C PHE A 56 20.78 -1.03 2.25
N ALA A 57 21.94 -0.94 1.59
CA ALA A 57 23.20 -0.61 2.24
C ALA A 57 23.35 0.88 2.58
N SER A 58 22.59 1.76 1.92
CA SER A 58 22.55 3.19 2.23
C SER A 58 21.29 3.84 1.68
N GLU A 59 21.09 5.12 1.97
CA GLU A 59 20.03 5.90 1.32
C GLU A 59 20.31 6.17 -0.15
N ALA A 60 21.58 6.39 -0.50
CA ALA A 60 21.98 6.61 -1.88
C ALA A 60 21.65 5.38 -2.74
N ASP A 61 21.96 4.19 -2.23
CA ASP A 61 21.66 2.91 -2.91
C ASP A 61 20.15 2.72 -3.16
N HIS A 62 19.33 3.08 -2.17
CA HIS A 62 17.88 3.05 -2.32
C HIS A 62 17.40 4.01 -3.40
N GLN A 63 17.94 5.23 -3.44
CA GLN A 63 17.59 6.22 -4.47
C GLN A 63 18.04 5.77 -5.86
N THR A 64 19.26 5.26 -6.00
CA THR A 64 19.76 4.69 -7.26
C THR A 64 18.84 3.56 -7.73
N TRP A 65 18.43 2.65 -6.84
CA TRP A 65 17.49 1.60 -7.21
C TRP A 65 16.11 2.15 -7.66
N LEU A 66 15.60 3.19 -7.01
CA LEU A 66 14.35 3.84 -7.45
C LEU A 66 14.46 4.42 -8.86
N ASP A 67 15.59 5.03 -9.18
CA ASP A 67 15.85 5.66 -10.46
C ASP A 67 16.05 4.62 -11.59
N HIS A 68 16.55 3.42 -11.25
CA HIS A 68 16.79 2.33 -12.20
C HIS A 68 15.61 1.34 -12.30
N GLY A 69 14.38 1.82 -12.13
CA GLY A 69 13.16 1.02 -12.32
C GLY A 69 12.54 0.44 -11.04
N GLY A 70 13.10 0.73 -9.87
CA GLY A 70 12.50 0.34 -8.58
C GLY A 70 11.08 0.89 -8.40
N ARG A 71 10.81 2.11 -8.91
CA ARG A 71 9.46 2.71 -8.89
C ARG A 71 8.44 1.89 -9.69
N GLU A 72 8.83 1.36 -10.84
CA GLU A 72 7.96 0.54 -11.67
C GLU A 72 7.68 -0.82 -11.01
N ALA A 73 8.69 -1.42 -10.39
CA ALA A 73 8.54 -2.65 -9.63
C ALA A 73 7.57 -2.49 -8.45
N ILE A 74 7.64 -1.37 -7.71
CA ILE A 74 6.69 -1.04 -6.63
C ILE A 74 5.28 -0.90 -7.20
N SER A 75 5.12 -0.14 -8.29
CA SER A 75 3.84 0.10 -8.94
C SER A 75 3.18 -1.22 -9.37
N ARG A 76 3.94 -2.09 -10.06
CA ARG A 76 3.46 -3.40 -10.51
C ARG A 76 3.00 -4.27 -9.34
N ARG A 77 3.81 -4.36 -8.27
CA ARG A 77 3.43 -5.08 -7.04
C ARG A 77 2.15 -4.53 -6.41
N ALA A 78 1.99 -3.22 -6.36
CA ALA A 78 0.78 -2.60 -5.82
C ALA A 78 -0.46 -2.94 -6.65
N VAL A 79 -0.33 -2.94 -7.99
CA VAL A 79 -1.41 -3.36 -8.89
C VAL A 79 -1.77 -4.82 -8.69
N GLU A 80 -0.79 -5.72 -8.64
CA GLU A 80 -0.99 -7.15 -8.42
C GLU A 80 -1.63 -7.45 -7.05
N ALA A 81 -1.14 -6.82 -5.98
CA ALA A 81 -1.70 -6.97 -4.63
C ALA A 81 -3.15 -6.46 -4.55
N ASN A 82 -3.45 -5.33 -5.22
CA ASN A 82 -4.81 -4.82 -5.31
C ASN A 82 -5.73 -5.75 -6.11
N ALA A 83 -5.26 -6.31 -7.21
CA ALA A 83 -6.02 -7.28 -8.01
C ALA A 83 -6.35 -8.53 -7.20
N ALA A 84 -5.35 -9.11 -6.51
CA ALA A 84 -5.55 -10.26 -5.62
C ALA A 84 -6.54 -9.93 -4.47
N GLY A 85 -6.41 -8.75 -3.87
CA GLY A 85 -7.32 -8.28 -2.82
C GLY A 85 -8.76 -8.08 -3.32
N GLN A 86 -8.96 -7.66 -4.57
CA GLN A 86 -10.29 -7.52 -5.18
C GLN A 86 -10.92 -8.88 -5.48
N GLN A 87 -10.13 -9.83 -5.99
CA GLN A 87 -10.56 -11.21 -6.21
C GLN A 87 -10.98 -11.88 -4.88
N ALA A 88 -10.18 -11.72 -3.82
CA ALA A 88 -10.48 -12.27 -2.50
C ALA A 88 -11.75 -11.67 -1.86
N LYS A 89 -12.06 -10.41 -2.15
CA LYS A 89 -13.29 -9.74 -1.68
C LYS A 89 -14.53 -10.09 -2.51
N GLY A 90 -14.38 -10.88 -3.59
CA GLY A 90 -15.47 -11.19 -4.52
C GLY A 90 -15.99 -9.97 -5.28
N ILE A 91 -15.27 -8.84 -5.26
CA ILE A 91 -15.68 -7.60 -5.91
C ILE A 91 -15.06 -7.61 -7.31
N ALA A 92 -15.76 -8.21 -8.27
CA ALA A 92 -15.50 -7.96 -9.68
C ALA A 92 -15.97 -6.54 -10.00
N LYS A 93 -15.11 -5.53 -9.83
CA LYS A 93 -15.38 -4.23 -10.45
C LYS A 93 -15.22 -4.42 -11.95
N ALA A 94 -16.29 -4.19 -12.71
CA ALA A 94 -16.19 -3.93 -14.14
C ALA A 94 -15.09 -2.87 -14.36
N PRO A 95 -14.27 -2.98 -15.41
CA PRO A 95 -13.28 -1.95 -15.73
C PRO A 95 -14.03 -0.62 -15.78
N ALA A 96 -13.66 0.31 -14.89
CA ALA A 96 -14.20 1.65 -14.95
C ALA A 96 -13.74 2.24 -16.29
N ASP A 97 -14.70 2.53 -17.17
CA ASP A 97 -14.41 3.20 -18.41
C ASP A 97 -13.73 4.54 -18.07
N LYS A 98 -12.60 4.83 -18.71
CA LYS A 98 -11.81 6.03 -18.39
C LYS A 98 -12.54 7.30 -18.80
N ASP A 99 -13.56 7.17 -19.64
CA ASP A 99 -14.44 8.23 -20.10
C ASP A 99 -15.68 8.44 -19.24
N ASP A 100 -15.90 7.64 -18.19
CA ASP A 100 -17.00 7.90 -17.25
C ASP A 100 -16.68 9.13 -16.40
N PRO A 101 -17.41 10.25 -16.55
CA PRO A 101 -17.25 11.38 -15.65
C PRO A 101 -17.61 10.89 -14.25
N LYS A 102 -16.62 10.93 -13.35
CA LYS A 102 -16.69 10.59 -11.91
C LYS A 102 -17.84 11.26 -11.14
N MET A 103 -18.54 12.18 -11.78
CA MET A 103 -19.60 13.04 -11.27
C MET A 103 -21.01 12.45 -11.40
N PHE A 104 -21.21 11.35 -12.14
CA PHE A 104 -22.54 10.75 -12.39
C PHE A 104 -22.60 9.26 -12.09
N ILE A 105 -22.13 8.85 -10.91
CA ILE A 105 -22.35 7.48 -10.44
C ILE A 105 -23.85 7.33 -10.13
N PRO A 106 -24.58 6.38 -10.76
CA PRO A 106 -25.98 6.14 -10.44
C PRO A 106 -26.19 5.82 -8.96
N TYR A 107 -27.29 6.30 -8.39
CA TYR A 107 -27.63 6.07 -6.99
C TYR A 107 -27.67 4.56 -6.68
N ASN A 108 -26.86 4.11 -5.71
CA ASN A 108 -26.87 2.74 -5.21
C ASN A 108 -27.41 2.71 -3.77
N PRO A 109 -28.62 2.15 -3.54
CA PRO A 109 -29.26 2.15 -2.23
C PRO A 109 -28.52 1.33 -1.18
N ASP A 110 -27.80 0.27 -1.57
CA ASP A 110 -27.04 -0.58 -0.63
C ASP A 110 -25.83 0.15 -0.02
N LYS A 111 -25.31 1.16 -0.74
CA LYS A 111 -24.13 1.94 -0.31
C LYS A 111 -24.48 3.31 0.25
N ASN A 112 -25.64 3.86 -0.13
CA ASN A 112 -26.05 5.22 0.18
C ASN A 112 -27.36 5.22 0.98
N GLY A 113 -27.40 4.49 2.10
CA GLY A 113 -28.58 4.33 2.95
C GLY A 113 -29.12 5.65 3.55
N VAL A 114 -28.24 6.62 3.79
CA VAL A 114 -28.61 7.96 4.31
C VAL A 114 -29.59 8.68 3.38
N VAL A 115 -29.46 8.48 2.07
CA VAL A 115 -30.38 9.08 1.09
C VAL A 115 -31.77 8.45 1.21
N ALA A 116 -31.86 7.14 1.46
CA ALA A 116 -33.15 6.45 1.60
C ALA A 116 -33.90 6.89 2.86
N GLU A 117 -33.18 7.10 3.96
CA GLU A 117 -33.76 7.66 5.20
C GLU A 117 -34.18 9.12 5.02
N PHE A 118 -33.34 9.93 4.37
CA PHE A 118 -33.65 11.32 4.06
C PHE A 118 -34.91 11.45 3.19
N MET A 119 -35.04 10.67 2.12
CA MET A 119 -36.23 10.68 1.26
C MET A 119 -37.52 10.33 1.99
N LYS A 120 -37.45 9.56 3.09
CA LYS A 120 -38.59 9.19 3.94
C LYS A 120 -38.83 10.16 5.11
N SER A 121 -37.91 11.08 5.36
CA SER A 121 -37.98 12.00 6.49
C SER A 121 -39.02 13.11 6.31
N GLU A 122 -39.56 13.62 7.41
CA GLU A 122 -40.45 14.79 7.38
C GLU A 122 -39.79 16.02 6.77
N ALA A 123 -38.47 16.17 6.93
CA ALA A 123 -37.73 17.29 6.37
C ALA A 123 -37.81 17.31 4.84
N HIS A 124 -37.72 16.14 4.20
CA HIS A 124 -37.88 16.00 2.75
C HIS A 124 -39.32 16.26 2.32
N GLN A 125 -40.31 15.79 3.07
CA GLN A 125 -41.72 16.07 2.80
C GLN A 125 -42.03 17.58 2.85
N ARG A 126 -41.52 18.27 3.88
CA ARG A 126 -41.66 19.74 4.00
C ARG A 126 -40.96 20.47 2.86
N LEU A 127 -39.77 20.01 2.45
CA LEU A 127 -39.07 20.55 1.30
C LEU A 127 -39.92 20.43 0.02
N MET A 128 -40.52 19.27 -0.23
CA MET A 128 -41.38 19.05 -1.41
C MET A 128 -42.67 19.87 -1.39
N MET A 129 -43.23 20.15 -0.20
CA MET A 129 -44.37 21.06 -0.06
C MET A 129 -44.03 22.50 -0.47
N VAL A 130 -42.82 22.98 -0.16
CA VAL A 130 -42.36 24.33 -0.53
C VAL A 130 -42.21 24.47 -2.04
N TYR A 131 -41.76 23.42 -2.73
CA TYR A 131 -41.60 23.41 -4.19
C TYR A 131 -42.84 22.91 -4.94
N GLY A 132 -44.00 22.81 -4.27
CA GLY A 132 -45.29 22.49 -4.90
C GLY A 132 -45.39 21.09 -5.50
N ARG A 133 -44.55 20.15 -5.07
CA ARG A 133 -44.41 18.81 -5.69
C ARG A 133 -45.12 17.70 -4.89
N VAL A 134 -46.21 18.05 -4.22
CA VAL A 134 -47.04 17.09 -3.48
C VAL A 134 -48.39 16.97 -4.19
N GLY A 135 -48.56 15.88 -4.95
CA GLY A 135 -49.87 15.38 -5.38
C GLY A 135 -50.13 15.35 -6.89
N ALA A 136 -49.91 14.19 -7.49
CA ALA A 136 -50.90 13.47 -8.28
C ALA A 136 -50.82 11.98 -7.90
#